data_AF-A0A1I5F402-F1
#
_entry.id   AF-A0A1I5F402-F1
#
_cell.length_a   1.000
_cell.length_b   1.000
_cell.length_c   1.000
_cell.angle_alpha   90.00
_cell.angle_beta   90.00
_cell.angle_gamma   90.00
#
_symmetry.space_group_name_H-M   'P 1'
#
loop_
_entity.id
_entity.type
_entity.pdbx_description
1 polymer ?
#
loop_
_entity_poly.entity_id
_entity_poly.type
_entity_poly.pdbx_seq_one_letter_code
_entity_poly.pdbx_strand_id
1 'polypeptide(L)'
;MFWGIFTYVCFGHLYTPLPKTEHMKSLTLIFLLLFIDAFPGTTINDKDLKVTSYNKKKQHQKAPKKVFIRSFKGLFEVFEEASARTSGSKNDRANRTTFTSGTYTKMGVQISGVDVDDFQKIIDEAYQSFLNQLTSEGFEILSVDEAEKIDYFQGWTRVSGGASSDDQATGFVMITPKGFDYLVKGIAKSGREKGTFLDMAPKISKELGDVYVADVNFIFPFVDLDADASMWTNSSSVKANIGYRIEPIINTSDANQQTSLTGFVKGFGSMGASETINSQVRFISGNDIGNNPFFDAKVELKKAVYFEDVFKDKKIKEVTQAQSDMFSKTGYSTLVMVSGEQKTVASHFAECDQQKYVSAASGAIRDMMDTGISNFVSMTQD
;
A
#
# COMPACT_ATOMS: atom_id res chain seq x y z
N MET A 1 81.83 66.89 14.37
CA MET A 1 81.69 67.79 15.54
C MET A 1 80.98 66.98 16.62
N PHE A 2 81.68 66.65 17.73
CA PHE A 2 81.27 65.93 18.98
C PHE A 2 80.75 64.47 18.84
N TRP A 3 81.49 63.43 19.30
CA TRP A 3 81.57 62.83 20.67
C TRP A 3 80.21 62.31 21.20
N GLY A 4 80.01 61.11 21.77
CA GLY A 4 80.85 59.96 22.11
C GLY A 4 80.03 58.88 22.87
N ILE A 5 80.47 57.61 22.76
CA ILE A 5 80.57 56.50 23.74
C ILE A 5 79.46 56.29 24.81
N PHE A 6 78.86 55.09 24.89
CA PHE A 6 79.01 54.14 26.03
C PHE A 6 78.32 52.78 25.81
N THR A 7 79.06 51.72 26.18
CA THR A 7 78.73 50.29 26.18
C THR A 7 78.08 49.88 27.51
N TYR A 8 77.22 48.86 27.55
CA TYR A 8 77.18 47.88 28.65
C TYR A 8 76.54 46.55 28.21
N VAL A 9 77.13 45.46 28.71
CA VAL A 9 76.82 44.03 28.50
C VAL A 9 76.16 43.47 29.78
N CYS A 10 75.22 42.52 29.66
CA CYS A 10 74.90 41.38 30.57
C CYS A 10 73.69 40.60 29.99
N PHE A 11 73.77 39.29 29.64
CA PHE A 11 73.57 38.08 30.50
C PHE A 11 72.37 38.22 31.47
N GLY A 12 71.38 37.33 31.60
CA GLY A 12 71.08 35.99 31.10
C GLY A 12 70.04 35.32 32.05
N HIS A 13 69.50 34.18 31.62
CA HIS A 13 68.86 33.08 32.41
C HIS A 13 67.35 33.11 32.79
N LEU A 14 66.63 32.18 32.13
CA LEU A 14 65.79 31.07 32.65
C LEU A 14 64.66 31.35 33.68
N TYR A 15 63.42 30.90 33.37
CA TYR A 15 62.79 29.71 34.01
C TYR A 15 61.37 29.38 33.44
N THR A 16 61.25 28.13 32.96
CA THR A 16 60.08 27.19 32.85
C THR A 16 58.79 27.51 32.07
N PRO A 17 58.32 26.56 31.20
CA PRO A 17 57.00 26.59 30.57
C PRO A 17 55.91 25.89 31.40
N LEU A 18 54.68 26.42 31.34
CA LEU A 18 53.44 25.75 31.77
C LEU A 18 52.93 24.82 30.67
N PRO A 19 52.38 23.63 30.98
CA PRO A 19 51.88 22.70 29.98
C PRO A 19 50.50 23.16 29.49
N LYS A 20 50.35 23.42 28.19
CA LYS A 20 49.01 23.48 27.57
C LYS A 20 48.67 22.09 27.06
N THR A 21 47.80 21.47 27.84
CA THR A 21 47.13 20.21 27.60
C THR A 21 46.45 20.17 26.24
N GLU A 22 46.69 19.06 25.56
CA GLU A 22 45.95 18.52 24.44
C GLU A 22 44.47 18.29 24.79
N HIS A 23 43.69 17.96 23.75
CA HIS A 23 42.27 17.56 23.75
C HIS A 23 41.26 18.66 23.43
N MET A 24 41.25 19.08 22.16
CA MET A 24 40.08 19.69 21.55
C MET A 24 39.78 19.04 20.19
N LYS A 25 39.43 17.75 20.21
CA LYS A 25 38.90 16.99 19.07
C LYS A 25 37.97 15.88 19.54
N SER A 26 36.89 16.22 20.24
CA SER A 26 35.74 15.33 20.38
C SER A 26 34.55 16.10 20.97
N LEU A 27 33.87 16.89 20.15
CA LEU A 27 32.57 17.45 20.52
C LEU A 27 31.62 17.52 19.31
N THR A 28 31.74 16.52 18.42
CA THR A 28 30.91 16.41 17.20
C THR A 28 30.48 14.96 16.99
N LEU A 29 30.13 14.25 18.07
CA LEU A 29 29.66 12.86 18.02
C LEU A 29 28.53 12.56 19.02
N ILE A 30 27.73 13.55 19.42
CA ILE A 30 26.60 13.39 20.36
C ILE A 30 25.30 14.00 19.81
N PHE A 31 25.22 14.28 18.50
CA PHE A 31 23.98 14.77 17.86
C PHE A 31 23.36 13.79 16.85
N LEU A 32 23.90 12.57 16.71
CA LEU A 32 23.43 11.55 15.76
C LEU A 32 22.72 10.35 16.43
N LEU A 33 22.31 10.47 17.69
CA LEU A 33 21.70 9.36 18.48
C LEU A 33 20.41 9.76 19.21
N LEU A 34 19.69 10.77 18.71
CA LEU A 34 18.40 11.21 19.28
C LEU A 34 17.25 11.19 18.27
N PHE A 35 17.23 10.18 17.40
CA PHE A 35 15.98 9.64 16.85
C PHE A 35 15.72 8.30 17.54
N ILE A 36 15.50 8.35 18.85
CA ILE A 36 14.80 7.26 19.53
C ILE A 36 13.35 7.45 19.12
N ASP A 37 12.93 6.62 18.16
CA ASP A 37 11.58 6.52 17.64
C ASP A 37 10.55 6.57 18.76
N ALA A 38 9.89 7.73 18.90
CA ALA A 38 8.66 7.88 19.64
C ALA A 38 7.50 7.37 18.76
N PHE A 39 7.58 6.12 18.32
CA PHE A 39 6.43 5.43 17.74
C PHE A 39 5.78 4.60 18.85
N PRO A 40 4.44 4.56 18.91
CA PRO A 40 3.73 3.67 19.82
C PRO A 40 4.13 2.21 19.54
N GLY A 41 3.93 1.35 20.54
CA GLY A 41 4.27 -0.08 20.50
C GLY A 41 3.61 -0.85 19.35
N THR A 42 3.72 -2.18 19.41
CA THR A 42 3.20 -3.09 18.37
C THR A 42 1.74 -2.77 18.04
N THR A 43 1.48 -2.48 16.77
CA THR A 43 0.19 -2.14 16.15
C THR A 43 -0.57 -3.40 15.70
N ILE A 44 0.12 -4.42 15.19
CA ILE A 44 -0.44 -5.73 14.82
C ILE A 44 0.07 -6.80 15.79
N ASN A 45 -0.85 -7.54 16.40
CA ASN A 45 -0.46 -8.64 17.29
C ASN A 45 0.07 -9.84 16.48
N ASP A 46 1.09 -10.54 17.00
CA ASP A 46 1.64 -11.77 16.41
C ASP A 46 0.58 -12.84 16.11
N LYS A 47 -0.47 -12.91 16.93
CA LYS A 47 -1.59 -13.86 16.72
C LYS A 47 -2.33 -13.61 15.41
N ASP A 48 -2.34 -12.37 14.93
CA ASP A 48 -3.02 -11.95 13.69
C ASP A 48 -2.10 -12.12 12.47
N LEU A 49 -0.81 -12.40 12.69
CA LEU A 49 0.18 -12.74 11.66
C LEU A 49 0.27 -14.26 11.42
N LYS A 50 0.45 -14.63 10.17
CA LYS A 50 0.78 -15.98 9.71
C LYS A 50 2.21 -15.98 9.17
N VAL A 51 3.09 -16.66 9.89
CA VAL A 51 4.49 -16.85 9.51
C VAL A 51 4.61 -18.21 8.84
N THR A 52 5.19 -18.22 7.64
CA THR A 52 5.54 -19.42 6.87
C THR A 52 7.04 -19.48 6.71
N SER A 53 7.61 -20.65 6.99
CA SER A 53 9.04 -20.91 6.92
C SER A 53 9.24 -22.24 6.19
N TYR A 54 9.65 -22.18 4.94
CA TYR A 54 9.90 -23.36 4.11
C TYR A 54 11.34 -23.38 3.61
N ASN A 55 12.04 -24.49 3.86
CA ASN A 55 13.41 -24.75 3.40
C ASN A 55 13.55 -26.17 2.85
N LYS A 56 13.83 -26.30 1.55
CA LYS A 56 14.09 -27.59 0.91
C LYS A 56 15.53 -28.01 1.12
N LYS A 57 15.75 -28.99 2.02
CA LYS A 57 17.05 -29.67 2.22
C LYS A 57 18.25 -28.72 2.41
N LYS A 58 18.04 -27.55 3.03
CA LYS A 58 19.07 -26.51 3.23
C LYS A 58 19.73 -26.01 1.94
N GLN A 59 19.07 -26.13 0.78
CA GLN A 59 19.63 -25.69 -0.50
C GLN A 59 19.86 -24.18 -0.56
N HIS A 60 19.15 -23.41 0.27
CA HIS A 60 19.32 -21.97 0.44
C HIS A 60 20.69 -21.57 1.02
N GLN A 61 21.42 -22.47 1.69
CA GLN A 61 22.76 -22.16 2.22
C GLN A 61 23.80 -21.86 1.13
N LYS A 62 23.48 -22.18 -0.12
CA LYS A 62 24.29 -21.84 -1.30
C LYS A 62 23.88 -20.52 -1.95
N ALA A 63 22.74 -19.95 -1.55
CA ALA A 63 22.26 -18.69 -2.08
C ALA A 63 23.22 -17.57 -1.67
N PRO A 64 23.55 -16.63 -2.57
CA PRO A 64 24.33 -15.46 -2.22
C PRO A 64 23.56 -14.60 -1.20
N LYS A 65 24.28 -13.85 -0.36
CA LYS A 65 23.71 -12.80 0.51
C LYS A 65 23.28 -11.58 -0.32
N LYS A 66 22.42 -11.80 -1.30
CA LYS A 66 21.87 -10.78 -2.19
C LYS A 66 20.36 -10.85 -2.18
N VAL A 67 19.71 -9.70 -2.12
CA VAL A 67 18.25 -9.55 -2.18
C VAL A 67 17.88 -8.71 -3.39
N PHE A 68 17.08 -9.25 -4.30
CA PHE A 68 16.41 -8.49 -5.36
C PHE A 68 15.00 -8.13 -4.91
N ILE A 69 14.72 -6.83 -4.77
CA ILE A 69 13.39 -6.35 -4.41
C ILE A 69 12.56 -6.26 -5.69
N ARG A 70 11.70 -7.25 -5.91
CA ARG A 70 10.86 -7.32 -7.10
C ARG A 70 9.64 -6.41 -6.99
N SER A 71 9.06 -6.32 -5.80
CA SER A 71 7.92 -5.45 -5.53
C SER A 71 7.98 -4.84 -4.14
N PHE A 72 7.70 -3.54 -4.06
CA PHE A 72 7.46 -2.80 -2.82
C PHE A 72 6.35 -1.79 -3.07
N LYS A 73 5.15 -2.01 -2.51
CA LYS A 73 4.01 -1.11 -2.72
C LYS A 73 2.98 -1.10 -1.61
N GLY A 74 2.37 0.07 -1.42
CA GLY A 74 1.16 0.25 -0.64
C GLY A 74 -0.03 0.54 -1.55
N LEU A 75 -1.19 0.03 -1.19
CA LEU A 75 -2.45 0.32 -1.87
C LEU A 75 -3.39 0.99 -0.86
N PHE A 76 -3.66 2.27 -1.06
CA PHE A 76 -4.50 3.06 -0.16
C PHE A 76 -5.84 3.34 -0.84
N GLU A 77 -6.94 2.94 -0.22
CA GLU A 77 -8.26 3.31 -0.72
C GLU A 77 -8.51 4.80 -0.47
N VAL A 78 -8.90 5.51 -1.52
CA VAL A 78 -9.21 6.94 -1.49
C VAL A 78 -10.65 7.24 -1.85
N PHE A 79 -11.33 6.31 -2.53
CA PHE A 79 -12.70 6.50 -2.97
C PHE A 79 -13.43 5.16 -3.20
N GLU A 80 -14.70 5.11 -2.82
CA GLU A 80 -15.59 4.00 -3.17
C GLU A 80 -16.95 4.52 -3.63
N GLU A 81 -17.57 3.85 -4.60
CA GLU A 81 -18.95 4.13 -5.01
C GLU A 81 -19.78 2.86 -5.16
N ALA A 82 -21.06 2.96 -4.77
CA ALA A 82 -22.04 1.91 -4.99
C ALA A 82 -23.39 2.51 -5.37
N SER A 83 -24.20 1.70 -6.05
CA SER A 83 -25.57 2.08 -6.40
C SER A 83 -26.51 0.89 -6.30
N ALA A 84 -27.75 1.19 -5.90
CA ALA A 84 -28.86 0.25 -5.79
C ALA A 84 -30.05 0.78 -6.59
N ARG A 85 -30.79 -0.13 -7.26
CA ARG A 85 -31.97 0.25 -8.03
C ARG A 85 -33.08 -0.79 -7.99
N THR A 86 -34.33 -0.33 -8.01
CA THR A 86 -35.50 -1.16 -8.27
C THR A 86 -36.08 -0.81 -9.63
N SER A 87 -36.70 -1.80 -10.29
CA SER A 87 -37.39 -1.56 -11.56
C SER A 87 -38.80 -1.04 -11.29
N GLY A 88 -39.25 -0.07 -12.09
CA GLY A 88 -40.65 0.35 -12.05
C GLY A 88 -41.59 -0.80 -12.42
N SER A 89 -42.80 -0.78 -11.87
CA SER A 89 -43.80 -1.80 -12.15
C SER A 89 -45.18 -1.22 -12.48
N LYS A 90 -45.93 -1.95 -13.29
CA LYS A 90 -47.32 -1.67 -13.64
C LYS A 90 -48.15 -2.86 -13.18
N ASN A 91 -49.14 -2.64 -12.33
CA ASN A 91 -50.04 -3.69 -11.86
C ASN A 91 -51.47 -3.38 -12.28
N ASP A 92 -52.03 -4.22 -13.14
CA ASP A 92 -53.40 -4.13 -13.63
C ASP A 92 -54.29 -5.09 -12.82
N ARG A 93 -55.24 -4.54 -12.06
CA ARG A 93 -56.32 -5.29 -11.40
C ARG A 93 -57.66 -4.92 -12.03
N ALA A 94 -58.68 -5.75 -11.82
CA ALA A 94 -59.96 -5.76 -12.55
C ALA A 94 -60.58 -4.38 -12.89
N ASN A 95 -60.39 -3.33 -12.07
CA ASN A 95 -60.85 -1.96 -12.36
C ASN A 95 -59.82 -0.86 -12.01
N ARG A 96 -58.52 -1.19 -11.90
CA ARG A 96 -57.49 -0.22 -11.52
C ARG A 96 -56.11 -0.59 -12.06
N THR A 97 -55.44 0.38 -12.66
CA THR A 97 -54.00 0.32 -12.93
C THR A 97 -53.27 1.09 -11.85
N THR A 98 -52.25 0.48 -11.25
CA THR A 98 -51.32 1.15 -10.34
C THR A 98 -49.93 1.15 -10.96
N PHE A 99 -49.30 2.31 -11.01
CA PHE A 99 -47.91 2.47 -11.41
C PHE A 99 -47.06 2.70 -10.17
N THR A 100 -45.96 1.95 -10.08
CA THR A 100 -44.93 2.16 -9.06
C THR A 100 -43.66 2.56 -9.77
N SER A 101 -43.11 3.73 -9.45
CA SER A 101 -41.81 4.17 -9.99
C SER A 101 -40.69 3.27 -9.48
N GLY A 102 -39.69 2.99 -10.32
CA GLY A 102 -38.43 2.42 -9.84
C GLY A 102 -37.66 3.39 -8.97
N THR A 103 -36.76 2.89 -8.13
CA THR A 103 -35.87 3.69 -7.29
C THR A 103 -34.43 3.60 -7.80
N TYR A 104 -33.66 4.64 -7.56
CA TYR A 104 -32.22 4.67 -7.81
C TYR A 104 -31.54 5.42 -6.67
N THR A 105 -30.56 4.78 -6.04
CA THR A 105 -29.72 5.35 -4.99
C THR A 105 -28.27 5.14 -5.37
N LYS A 106 -27.44 6.19 -5.34
CA LYS A 106 -26.00 6.12 -5.60
C LYS A 106 -25.29 6.90 -4.50
N MET A 107 -24.29 6.28 -3.88
CA MET A 107 -23.43 6.88 -2.88
C MET A 107 -21.98 6.74 -3.32
N GLY A 108 -21.23 7.82 -3.26
CA GLY A 108 -19.76 7.86 -3.33
C GLY A 108 -19.17 8.40 -2.04
N VAL A 109 -18.16 7.72 -1.51
CA VAL A 109 -17.46 8.09 -0.27
C VAL A 109 -15.99 8.29 -0.62
N GLN A 110 -15.46 9.49 -0.33
CA GLN A 110 -14.06 9.83 -0.53
C GLN A 110 -13.37 10.07 0.81
N ILE A 111 -12.12 9.65 0.95
CA ILE A 111 -11.31 9.99 2.12
C ILE A 111 -11.01 11.50 2.16
N SER A 112 -10.99 12.08 3.36
CA SER A 112 -10.59 13.48 3.59
C SER A 112 -9.71 13.56 4.84
N GLY A 113 -8.60 14.31 4.76
CA GLY A 113 -7.66 14.50 5.86
C GLY A 113 -6.29 13.87 5.67
N VAL A 114 -6.09 13.12 4.58
CA VAL A 114 -4.79 12.61 4.10
C VAL A 114 -4.73 12.76 2.58
N ASP A 115 -3.51 12.83 2.03
CA ASP A 115 -3.29 12.96 0.59
C ASP A 115 -2.17 12.04 0.07
N VAL A 116 -1.85 12.19 -1.22
CA VAL A 116 -0.82 11.38 -1.90
C VAL A 116 0.57 11.59 -1.29
N ASP A 117 0.89 12.79 -0.79
CA ASP A 117 2.20 13.05 -0.18
C ASP A 117 2.32 12.30 1.16
N ASP A 118 1.24 12.21 1.93
CA ASP A 118 1.19 11.37 3.14
C ASP A 118 1.43 9.89 2.81
N PHE A 119 0.73 9.36 1.82
CA PHE A 119 0.89 7.95 1.41
C PHE A 119 2.30 7.67 0.90
N GLN A 120 2.85 8.60 0.12
CA GLN A 120 4.21 8.51 -0.40
C GLN A 120 5.23 8.50 0.75
N LYS A 121 5.07 9.38 1.73
CA LYS A 121 5.94 9.43 2.91
C LYS A 121 5.94 8.11 3.67
N ILE A 122 4.76 7.52 3.93
CA ILE A 122 4.64 6.22 4.61
C ILE A 122 5.46 5.15 3.88
N ILE A 123 5.34 5.07 2.56
CA ILE A 123 6.00 4.04 1.75
C ILE A 123 7.50 4.31 1.55
N ASP A 124 7.90 5.56 1.39
CA ASP A 124 9.32 5.94 1.30
C ASP A 124 10.07 5.62 2.60
N GLU A 125 9.50 5.99 3.75
CA GLU A 125 10.07 5.70 5.07
C GLU A 125 10.16 4.19 5.33
N ALA A 126 9.09 3.45 5.01
CA ALA A 126 9.07 1.99 5.11
C ALA A 126 10.14 1.35 4.23
N TYR A 127 10.29 1.80 2.98
CA TYR A 127 11.30 1.26 2.07
C TYR A 127 12.73 1.53 2.56
N GLN A 128 13.02 2.74 3.03
CA GLN A 128 14.33 3.04 3.60
C GLN A 128 14.62 2.18 4.84
N SER A 129 13.64 1.99 5.72
CA SER A 129 13.76 1.07 6.86
C SER A 129 14.05 -0.37 6.39
N PHE A 130 13.32 -0.85 5.38
CA PHE A 130 13.52 -2.19 4.80
C PHE A 130 14.94 -2.39 4.27
N LEU A 131 15.46 -1.42 3.50
CA LEU A 131 16.83 -1.45 3.00
C LEU A 131 17.86 -1.44 4.14
N ASN A 132 17.67 -0.58 5.14
CA ASN A 132 18.57 -0.46 6.28
C ASN A 132 18.61 -1.76 7.09
N GLN A 133 17.45 -2.38 7.35
CA GLN A 133 17.38 -3.65 8.07
C GLN A 133 18.11 -4.76 7.30
N LEU A 134 17.82 -4.93 6.00
CA LEU A 134 18.51 -5.95 5.18
C LEU A 134 20.02 -5.73 5.09
N THR A 135 20.46 -4.50 4.87
CA THR A 135 21.89 -4.18 4.78
C THR A 135 22.62 -4.34 6.12
N SER A 136 21.96 -4.04 7.25
CA SER A 136 22.50 -4.28 8.59
C SER A 136 22.72 -5.77 8.89
N GLU A 137 21.92 -6.65 8.30
CA GLU A 137 22.05 -8.11 8.35
C GLU A 137 23.09 -8.66 7.33
N GLY A 138 23.72 -7.76 6.58
CA GLY A 138 24.79 -8.04 5.63
C GLY A 138 24.31 -8.52 4.26
N PHE A 139 23.06 -8.23 3.88
CA PHE A 139 22.57 -8.48 2.53
C PHE A 139 22.91 -7.31 1.60
N GLU A 140 23.40 -7.65 0.41
CA GLU A 140 23.55 -6.72 -0.70
C GLU A 140 22.23 -6.60 -1.45
N ILE A 141 21.81 -5.38 -1.80
CA ILE A 141 20.58 -5.15 -2.57
C ILE A 141 20.92 -5.16 -4.05
N LEU A 142 20.34 -6.11 -4.78
CA LEU A 142 20.51 -6.23 -6.22
C LEU A 142 19.71 -5.15 -6.94
N SER A 143 20.33 -4.49 -7.91
CA SER A 143 19.71 -3.43 -8.69
C SER A 143 18.76 -3.97 -9.77
N VAL A 144 17.80 -3.16 -10.21
CA VAL A 144 16.96 -3.49 -11.36
C VAL A 144 17.77 -3.64 -12.66
N ASP A 145 18.92 -2.96 -12.77
CA ASP A 145 19.84 -3.04 -13.91
C ASP A 145 20.45 -4.44 -14.07
N GLU A 146 20.57 -5.21 -12.99
CA GLU A 146 21.00 -6.60 -13.03
C GLU A 146 19.82 -7.52 -13.37
N ALA A 147 18.63 -7.23 -12.82
CA ALA A 147 17.43 -7.99 -13.09
C ALA A 147 16.98 -7.89 -14.56
N GLU A 148 17.00 -6.71 -15.18
CA GLU A 148 16.52 -6.50 -16.55
C GLU A 148 17.31 -7.31 -17.61
N LYS A 149 18.49 -7.83 -17.26
CA LYS A 149 19.36 -8.60 -18.15
C LYS A 149 18.99 -10.08 -18.25
N ILE A 150 18.15 -10.60 -17.35
CA ILE A 150 17.76 -12.01 -17.36
C ILE A 150 16.69 -12.29 -18.43
N ASP A 151 16.63 -13.53 -18.90
CA ASP A 151 15.70 -13.94 -19.96
C ASP A 151 14.24 -13.68 -19.60
N TYR A 152 13.87 -13.86 -18.33
CA TYR A 152 12.50 -13.63 -17.86
C TYR A 152 12.00 -12.19 -18.09
N PHE A 153 12.88 -11.19 -17.95
CA PHE A 153 12.52 -9.77 -18.07
C PHE A 153 12.72 -9.20 -19.48
N GLN A 154 13.06 -10.02 -20.47
CA GLN A 154 13.15 -9.56 -21.86
C GLN A 154 11.81 -8.98 -22.35
N GLY A 155 11.86 -7.75 -22.85
CA GLY A 155 10.68 -7.01 -23.34
C GLY A 155 9.81 -6.40 -22.24
N TRP A 156 10.21 -6.48 -20.97
CA TRP A 156 9.55 -5.78 -19.88
C TRP A 156 9.92 -4.30 -19.90
N THR A 157 9.04 -3.49 -19.33
CA THR A 157 9.18 -2.04 -19.21
C THR A 157 9.64 -1.69 -17.81
N ARG A 158 10.71 -0.90 -17.71
CA ARG A 158 11.15 -0.29 -16.46
C ARG A 158 10.21 0.86 -16.10
N VAL A 159 9.82 0.90 -14.84
CA VAL A 159 8.97 1.94 -14.25
C VAL A 159 9.70 2.52 -13.05
N SER A 160 9.75 3.84 -12.98
CA SER A 160 10.27 4.53 -11.80
C SER A 160 9.18 4.70 -10.76
N GLY A 161 9.55 4.47 -9.50
CA GLY A 161 8.62 4.52 -8.40
C GLY A 161 8.09 5.90 -8.06
N GLY A 162 7.02 5.90 -7.29
CA GLY A 162 6.20 7.04 -6.92
C GLY A 162 4.71 6.67 -6.88
N ALA A 163 3.87 7.67 -6.67
CA ALA A 163 2.43 7.51 -6.76
C ALA A 163 2.01 7.21 -8.22
N SER A 164 1.21 6.17 -8.37
CA SER A 164 0.61 5.82 -9.65
C SER A 164 -0.63 6.69 -9.94
N SER A 165 -1.03 6.74 -11.21
CA SER A 165 -2.31 7.35 -11.60
C SER A 165 -3.49 6.50 -11.15
N ASP A 166 -4.65 7.14 -10.90
CA ASP A 166 -5.95 6.50 -10.61
C ASP A 166 -6.37 5.43 -11.65
N ASP A 167 -5.79 5.50 -12.84
CA ASP A 167 -5.94 4.49 -13.88
C ASP A 167 -5.42 3.11 -13.47
N GLN A 168 -4.54 2.97 -12.47
CA GLN A 168 -4.11 1.64 -12.00
C GLN A 168 -5.27 0.87 -11.40
N ALA A 169 -6.07 1.54 -10.57
CA ALA A 169 -7.26 0.95 -10.02
C ALA A 169 -8.22 2.00 -9.46
N THR A 170 -9.47 1.92 -9.92
CA THR A 170 -10.54 2.81 -9.46
C THR A 170 -10.71 2.71 -7.95
N GLY A 171 -10.61 3.86 -7.27
CA GLY A 171 -10.83 3.96 -5.84
C GLY A 171 -9.58 3.78 -4.98
N PHE A 172 -8.45 3.37 -5.55
CA PHE A 172 -7.19 3.22 -4.84
C PHE A 172 -6.08 4.02 -5.48
N VAL A 173 -5.15 4.47 -4.65
CA VAL A 173 -3.85 4.96 -5.09
C VAL A 173 -2.82 3.89 -4.76
N MET A 174 -2.15 3.36 -5.79
CA MET A 174 -0.96 2.53 -5.59
C MET A 174 0.26 3.44 -5.44
N ILE A 175 1.00 3.24 -4.37
CA ILE A 175 2.23 3.95 -4.05
C ILE A 175 3.39 2.98 -4.11
N THR A 176 4.42 3.35 -4.86
CA THR A 176 5.74 2.71 -4.85
C THR A 176 6.78 3.70 -4.34
N PRO A 177 7.89 3.27 -3.72
CA PRO A 177 8.88 4.18 -3.16
C PRO A 177 9.54 5.06 -4.23
N LYS A 178 9.79 6.34 -3.92
CA LYS A 178 10.61 7.20 -4.77
C LYS A 178 12.05 6.67 -4.81
N GLY A 179 12.63 6.61 -6.01
CA GLY A 179 13.97 6.06 -6.22
C GLY A 179 14.04 4.53 -6.23
N PHE A 180 12.90 3.85 -6.19
CA PHE A 180 12.79 2.42 -6.47
C PHE A 180 12.29 2.20 -7.89
N ASP A 181 13.13 1.63 -8.75
CA ASP A 181 12.74 1.24 -10.10
C ASP A 181 12.35 -0.25 -10.11
N TYR A 182 11.30 -0.59 -10.86
CA TYR A 182 10.81 -1.96 -10.99
C TYR A 182 10.39 -2.27 -12.43
N LEU A 183 10.13 -3.56 -12.70
CA LEU A 183 9.84 -4.06 -14.04
C LEU A 183 8.38 -4.53 -14.13
N VAL A 184 7.68 -4.09 -15.17
CA VAL A 184 6.32 -4.52 -15.53
C VAL A 184 6.29 -5.09 -16.94
N LYS A 185 5.33 -5.96 -17.28
CA LYS A 185 5.26 -6.54 -18.64
C LYS A 185 4.98 -5.52 -19.75
N GLY A 186 4.51 -4.34 -19.36
CA GLY A 186 4.23 -3.24 -20.24
C GLY A 186 3.21 -2.31 -19.63
N ILE A 187 2.96 -1.20 -20.32
CA ILE A 187 2.01 -0.17 -19.90
C ILE A 187 0.90 -0.09 -20.95
N ALA A 188 -0.35 -0.09 -20.52
CA ALA A 188 -1.50 0.11 -21.39
C ALA A 188 -1.58 1.57 -21.87
N LYS A 189 -2.40 1.84 -22.90
CA LYS A 189 -2.60 3.22 -23.38
C LYS A 189 -3.16 4.17 -22.31
N SER A 190 -3.83 3.63 -21.30
CA SER A 190 -4.35 4.37 -20.15
C SER A 190 -3.31 4.60 -19.05
N GLY A 191 -2.03 4.26 -19.24
CA GLY A 191 -1.01 4.35 -18.18
C GLY A 191 -1.03 3.20 -17.17
N ARG A 192 -2.02 2.30 -17.23
CA ARG A 192 -2.13 1.12 -16.35
C ARG A 192 -1.02 0.09 -16.62
N GLU A 193 -0.44 -0.47 -15.56
CA GLU A 193 0.60 -1.50 -15.62
C GLU A 193 0.03 -2.88 -15.97
N LYS A 194 0.78 -3.67 -16.76
CA LYS A 194 0.43 -5.06 -17.10
C LYS A 194 1.11 -6.05 -16.16
N GLY A 195 0.31 -6.92 -15.55
CA GLY A 195 0.77 -7.96 -14.62
C GLY A 195 1.12 -9.31 -15.26
N THR A 196 1.41 -10.30 -14.41
CA THR A 196 1.66 -11.70 -14.79
C THR A 196 0.72 -12.65 -14.07
N PHE A 197 0.26 -13.70 -14.73
CA PHE A 197 -0.63 -14.72 -14.17
C PHE A 197 0.01 -15.65 -13.14
N LEU A 198 1.32 -15.86 -13.23
CA LEU A 198 2.02 -16.85 -12.43
C LEU A 198 2.99 -16.13 -11.50
N ASP A 199 3.12 -16.64 -10.27
CA ASP A 199 4.21 -16.25 -9.40
C ASP A 199 5.51 -16.83 -9.95
N MET A 200 6.32 -15.99 -10.59
CA MET A 200 7.56 -16.40 -11.24
C MET A 200 8.79 -16.07 -10.38
N ALA A 201 8.61 -15.70 -9.10
CA ALA A 201 9.72 -15.38 -8.21
C ALA A 201 10.76 -16.50 -8.08
N PRO A 202 10.38 -17.81 -8.01
CA PRO A 202 11.36 -18.90 -8.07
C PRO A 202 12.22 -18.85 -9.34
N LYS A 203 11.58 -18.75 -10.52
CA LYS A 203 12.30 -18.62 -11.80
C LYS A 203 13.25 -17.40 -11.82
N ILE A 204 12.78 -16.23 -11.38
CA ILE A 204 13.57 -15.00 -11.31
C ILE A 204 14.80 -15.23 -10.41
N SER A 205 14.60 -15.81 -9.23
CA SER A 205 15.68 -16.13 -8.30
C SER A 205 16.77 -16.98 -8.96
N LYS A 206 16.38 -18.06 -9.65
CA LYS A 206 17.32 -18.96 -10.32
C LYS A 206 18.11 -18.28 -11.45
N GLU A 207 17.45 -17.48 -12.28
CA GLU A 207 18.13 -16.75 -13.37
C GLU A 207 19.11 -15.69 -12.84
N LEU A 208 18.86 -15.18 -11.63
CA LEU A 208 19.75 -14.28 -10.91
C LEU A 208 20.83 -15.00 -10.08
N GLY A 209 20.93 -16.33 -10.16
CA GLY A 209 21.93 -17.10 -9.40
C GLY A 209 21.49 -17.43 -7.98
N ASP A 210 20.22 -17.85 -7.83
CA ASP A 210 19.58 -18.24 -6.56
C ASP A 210 19.52 -17.11 -5.50
N VAL A 211 19.52 -15.84 -5.93
CA VAL A 211 19.33 -14.69 -5.02
C VAL A 211 17.97 -14.73 -4.31
N TYR A 212 17.85 -14.07 -3.17
CA TYR A 212 16.56 -13.91 -2.52
C TYR A 212 15.73 -12.85 -3.25
N VAL A 213 14.55 -13.21 -3.72
CA VAL A 213 13.58 -12.30 -4.35
C VAL A 213 12.58 -11.86 -3.28
N ALA A 214 12.49 -10.55 -3.04
CA ALA A 214 11.59 -9.96 -2.07
C ALA A 214 10.32 -9.39 -2.72
N ASP A 215 9.17 -9.69 -2.13
CA ASP A 215 7.87 -9.13 -2.45
C ASP A 215 7.21 -8.55 -1.20
N VAL A 216 7.00 -7.24 -1.22
CA VAL A 216 6.47 -6.46 -0.10
C VAL A 216 5.26 -5.66 -0.57
N ASN A 217 4.09 -5.97 -0.03
CA ASN A 217 2.83 -5.37 -0.45
C ASN A 217 1.93 -5.14 0.76
N PHE A 218 1.21 -4.01 0.79
CA PHE A 218 0.28 -3.66 1.87
C PHE A 218 -1.00 -3.05 1.31
N ILE A 219 -2.14 -3.34 1.94
CA ILE A 219 -3.46 -2.99 1.43
C ILE A 219 -4.28 -2.34 2.54
N PHE A 220 -4.70 -1.09 2.32
CA PHE A 220 -5.36 -0.23 3.30
C PHE A 220 -6.72 0.28 2.80
N PRO A 221 -7.78 -0.52 2.89
CA PRO A 221 -9.14 -0.04 2.71
C PRO A 221 -9.64 0.75 3.94
N PHE A 222 -10.64 1.60 3.72
CA PHE A 222 -11.28 2.40 4.76
C PHE A 222 -12.80 2.32 4.78
N VAL A 223 -13.44 1.83 3.71
CA VAL A 223 -14.90 1.79 3.61
C VAL A 223 -15.37 0.46 3.05
N ASP A 224 -16.58 0.06 3.45
CA ASP A 224 -17.36 -0.99 2.82
C ASP A 224 -18.73 -0.43 2.47
N LEU A 225 -19.12 -0.49 1.18
CA LEU A 225 -20.45 -0.11 0.74
C LEU A 225 -21.39 -1.32 0.59
N ASP A 226 -22.54 -1.25 1.28
CA ASP A 226 -23.64 -2.21 1.22
C ASP A 226 -24.83 -1.60 0.47
N ALA A 227 -25.00 -2.00 -0.79
CA ALA A 227 -26.10 -1.59 -1.66
C ALA A 227 -27.25 -2.60 -1.59
N ASP A 228 -28.42 -2.15 -1.16
CA ASP A 228 -29.61 -2.98 -0.98
C ASP A 228 -30.79 -2.42 -1.80
N ALA A 229 -31.51 -3.32 -2.47
CA ALA A 229 -32.70 -2.99 -3.26
C ALA A 229 -33.80 -4.01 -2.97
N SER A 230 -34.96 -3.52 -2.51
CA SER A 230 -36.09 -4.36 -2.15
C SER A 230 -37.30 -4.02 -3.02
N MET A 231 -37.73 -5.01 -3.81
CA MET A 231 -38.96 -4.95 -4.60
C MET A 231 -40.22 -5.04 -3.71
N TRP A 232 -40.11 -5.59 -2.50
CA TRP A 232 -41.23 -5.67 -1.55
C TRP A 232 -41.55 -4.31 -0.95
N THR A 233 -40.51 -3.58 -0.54
CA THR A 233 -40.64 -2.24 0.07
C THR A 233 -40.52 -1.10 -0.95
N ASN A 234 -40.31 -1.42 -2.24
CA ASN A 234 -40.04 -0.45 -3.32
C ASN A 234 -39.04 0.63 -2.90
N SER A 235 -37.91 0.19 -2.35
CA SER A 235 -36.87 1.06 -1.83
C SER A 235 -35.49 0.57 -2.25
N SER A 236 -34.60 1.51 -2.47
CA SER A 236 -33.17 1.25 -2.59
C SER A 236 -32.42 2.02 -1.50
N SER A 237 -31.31 1.47 -1.04
CA SER A 237 -30.42 2.13 -0.08
C SER A 237 -28.98 1.75 -0.32
N VAL A 238 -28.07 2.65 0.04
CA VAL A 238 -26.64 2.36 0.13
C VAL A 238 -26.18 2.75 1.53
N LYS A 239 -25.47 1.85 2.22
CA LYS A 239 -24.86 2.10 3.52
C LYS A 239 -23.35 2.04 3.37
N ALA A 240 -22.65 3.02 3.92
CA ALA A 240 -21.21 2.95 4.12
C ALA A 240 -20.91 2.57 5.57
N ASN A 241 -20.10 1.54 5.76
CA ASN A 241 -19.43 1.30 7.04
C ASN A 241 -17.99 1.78 6.89
N ILE A 242 -17.58 2.73 7.73
CA ILE A 242 -16.25 3.33 7.68
C ILE A 242 -15.40 2.68 8.76
N GLY A 243 -14.26 2.12 8.36
CA GLY A 243 -13.31 1.45 9.25
C GLY A 243 -11.97 1.29 8.55
N TYR A 244 -10.96 2.03 9.06
CA TYR A 244 -9.59 1.90 8.57
C TYR A 244 -9.01 0.55 8.96
N ARG A 245 -8.43 -0.16 8.01
CA ARG A 245 -7.87 -1.49 8.25
C ARG A 245 -6.74 -1.81 7.31
N ILE A 246 -5.92 -2.79 7.68
CA ILE A 246 -5.04 -3.50 6.74
C ILE A 246 -5.71 -4.83 6.37
N GLU A 247 -5.85 -5.09 5.07
CA GLU A 247 -6.56 -6.25 4.54
C GLU A 247 -5.57 -7.37 4.14
N PRO A 248 -5.77 -8.64 4.54
CA PRO A 248 -4.90 -9.76 4.16
C PRO A 248 -4.80 -9.97 2.66
N ILE A 249 -5.92 -9.80 1.95
CA ILE A 249 -6.07 -10.22 0.58
C ILE A 249 -7.15 -9.37 -0.09
N ILE A 250 -6.93 -9.04 -1.36
CA ILE A 250 -8.02 -8.65 -2.26
C ILE A 250 -8.12 -9.69 -3.36
N ASN A 251 -9.31 -10.25 -3.60
CA ASN A 251 -9.57 -11.34 -4.55
C ASN A 251 -10.73 -11.00 -5.52
N THR A 252 -10.66 -11.43 -6.79
CA THR A 252 -11.71 -11.32 -7.83
C THR A 252 -12.94 -12.19 -7.59
N SER A 253 -12.78 -13.33 -6.90
CA SER A 253 -13.70 -14.47 -7.05
C SER A 253 -14.96 -14.40 -6.18
N ASP A 254 -15.00 -13.46 -5.23
CA ASP A 254 -16.20 -13.19 -4.44
C ASP A 254 -17.14 -12.21 -5.16
N ALA A 255 -17.90 -12.74 -6.12
CA ALA A 255 -18.90 -12.01 -6.92
C ALA A 255 -20.08 -11.40 -6.10
N ASN A 256 -20.13 -11.61 -4.78
CA ASN A 256 -21.25 -11.22 -3.92
C ASN A 256 -21.02 -9.93 -3.12
N GLN A 257 -19.87 -9.26 -3.27
CA GLN A 257 -19.62 -7.99 -2.59
C GLN A 257 -19.34 -6.91 -3.63
N GLN A 258 -20.31 -6.01 -3.79
CA GLN A 258 -20.18 -4.81 -4.61
C GLN A 258 -19.33 -3.78 -3.85
N THR A 259 -18.04 -4.10 -3.67
CA THR A 259 -17.05 -3.25 -3.02
C THR A 259 -16.07 -2.64 -4.05
N SER A 260 -15.44 -1.50 -3.73
CA SER A 260 -14.30 -0.86 -4.41
C SER A 260 -13.22 -1.87 -4.75
N LEU A 261 -12.98 -2.82 -3.84
CA LEU A 261 -12.08 -3.95 -3.95
C LEU A 261 -12.38 -4.81 -5.19
N THR A 262 -13.66 -5.04 -5.49
CA THR A 262 -14.08 -5.77 -6.69
C THR A 262 -13.87 -4.96 -7.97
N GLY A 263 -14.00 -3.62 -7.90
CA GLY A 263 -13.70 -2.71 -9.02
C GLY A 263 -12.20 -2.58 -9.29
N PHE A 264 -11.41 -2.37 -8.23
CA PHE A 264 -9.94 -2.41 -8.20
C PHE A 264 -9.44 -3.68 -8.88
N VAL A 265 -9.95 -4.83 -8.42
CA VAL A 265 -9.52 -6.12 -8.91
C VAL A 265 -10.04 -6.43 -10.32
N LYS A 266 -11.27 -6.03 -10.73
CA LYS A 266 -11.72 -6.14 -12.13
C LYS A 266 -10.86 -5.32 -13.09
N GLY A 267 -10.33 -4.18 -12.63
CA GLY A 267 -9.34 -3.38 -13.34
C GLY A 267 -8.05 -4.17 -13.67
N PHE A 268 -7.64 -5.07 -12.77
CA PHE A 268 -6.52 -6.00 -12.94
C PHE A 268 -6.90 -7.32 -13.65
N GLY A 269 -8.10 -7.87 -13.39
CA GLY A 269 -8.57 -9.19 -13.87
C GLY A 269 -8.94 -9.21 -15.37
N SER A 270 -9.39 -8.09 -15.93
CA SER A 270 -9.64 -7.96 -17.39
C SER A 270 -8.38 -8.10 -18.26
N MET A 271 -7.20 -8.19 -17.63
CA MET A 271 -5.90 -8.20 -18.30
C MET A 271 -5.14 -9.51 -18.09
N GLY A 272 -5.74 -10.46 -17.39
CA GLY A 272 -5.12 -11.75 -17.23
C GLY A 272 -3.91 -11.74 -16.28
N ALA A 273 -4.14 -11.44 -15.01
CA ALA A 273 -3.18 -11.67 -13.94
C ALA A 273 -3.84 -12.52 -12.86
N SER A 274 -3.05 -13.28 -12.07
CA SER A 274 -3.58 -13.94 -10.88
C SER A 274 -4.14 -12.87 -9.96
N GLU A 275 -5.35 -13.14 -9.52
CA GLU A 275 -6.38 -12.18 -9.20
C GLU A 275 -6.35 -11.74 -7.73
N THR A 276 -5.14 -11.75 -7.17
CA THR A 276 -4.94 -11.73 -5.73
C THR A 276 -3.71 -10.94 -5.34
N ILE A 277 -3.92 -9.80 -4.68
CA ILE A 277 -2.86 -9.05 -4.00
C ILE A 277 -2.99 -9.37 -2.51
N ASN A 278 -1.90 -9.80 -1.89
CA ASN A 278 -1.85 -10.08 -0.47
C ASN A 278 -1.07 -8.97 0.25
N SER A 279 -1.53 -8.58 1.44
CA SER A 279 -0.65 -7.88 2.37
C SER A 279 0.37 -8.88 2.90
N GLN A 280 1.63 -8.77 2.46
CA GLN A 280 2.68 -9.71 2.78
C GLN A 280 4.08 -9.10 2.72
N VAL A 281 4.99 -9.71 3.49
CA VAL A 281 6.44 -9.58 3.35
C VAL A 281 6.98 -10.97 3.07
N ARG A 282 7.50 -11.18 1.87
CA ARG A 282 7.91 -12.51 1.38
C ARG A 282 9.30 -12.47 0.76
N PHE A 283 10.12 -13.48 1.10
CA PHE A 283 11.43 -13.73 0.52
C PHE A 283 11.47 -15.15 -0.05
N ILE A 284 11.88 -15.26 -1.31
CA ILE A 284 11.88 -16.53 -2.05
C ILE A 284 13.25 -16.74 -2.66
N SER A 285 13.78 -17.95 -2.60
CA SER A 285 15.00 -18.30 -3.35
C SER A 285 14.91 -19.70 -3.96
N GLY A 286 15.57 -19.85 -5.10
CA GLY A 286 15.74 -21.09 -5.84
C GLY A 286 14.53 -21.47 -6.68
N ASN A 287 14.75 -22.44 -7.56
CA ASN A 287 13.70 -22.97 -8.44
C ASN A 287 13.91 -24.46 -8.71
N ASP A 288 12.93 -25.24 -8.28
CA ASP A 288 12.81 -26.68 -8.49
C ASP A 288 11.84 -27.02 -9.63
N ILE A 289 11.61 -28.31 -9.86
CA ILE A 289 10.62 -28.80 -10.81
C ILE A 289 9.25 -28.15 -10.55
N GLY A 290 8.65 -27.59 -11.59
CA GLY A 290 7.31 -27.01 -11.54
C GLY A 290 7.25 -25.60 -10.93
N ASN A 291 8.36 -24.85 -10.91
CA ASN A 291 8.42 -23.49 -10.35
C ASN A 291 8.18 -23.45 -8.83
N ASN A 292 8.69 -24.47 -8.12
CA ASN A 292 8.64 -24.54 -6.67
C ASN A 292 9.93 -23.95 -6.07
N PRO A 293 9.86 -23.13 -5.01
CA PRO A 293 11.06 -22.55 -4.41
C PRO A 293 11.87 -23.57 -3.61
N PHE A 294 13.15 -23.27 -3.36
CA PHE A 294 13.95 -23.95 -2.34
C PHE A 294 13.81 -23.30 -0.95
N PHE A 295 13.46 -22.02 -0.93
CA PHE A 295 13.32 -21.20 0.25
C PHE A 295 12.07 -20.32 0.10
N ASP A 296 11.21 -20.30 1.10
CA ASP A 296 10.06 -19.39 1.17
C ASP A 296 9.85 -18.94 2.63
N ALA A 297 10.28 -17.72 2.93
CA ALA A 297 10.00 -17.04 4.18
C ALA A 297 8.91 -16.01 3.92
N LYS A 298 7.74 -16.19 4.53
CA LYS A 298 6.57 -15.34 4.25
C LYS A 298 5.86 -14.96 5.54
N VAL A 299 5.54 -13.68 5.68
CA VAL A 299 4.63 -13.16 6.69
C VAL A 299 3.43 -12.55 5.99
N GLU A 300 2.23 -12.99 6.38
CA GLU A 300 0.95 -12.51 5.85
C GLU A 300 -0.06 -12.34 6.98
N LEU A 301 -1.13 -11.59 6.74
CA LEU A 301 -2.21 -11.44 7.72
C LEU A 301 -3.16 -12.65 7.70
N LYS A 302 -3.62 -13.08 8.87
CA LYS A 302 -4.67 -14.12 8.98
C LYS A 302 -6.08 -13.58 8.68
N LYS A 303 -6.30 -12.29 8.93
CA LYS A 303 -7.57 -11.58 8.81
C LYS A 303 -7.31 -10.07 8.76
N ALA A 304 -8.32 -9.29 8.39
CA ALA A 304 -8.24 -7.83 8.48
C ALA A 304 -7.97 -7.37 9.92
N VAL A 305 -7.12 -6.36 10.07
CA VAL A 305 -6.81 -5.72 11.34
C VAL A 305 -7.29 -4.27 11.27
N TYR A 306 -8.23 -3.91 12.16
CA TYR A 306 -8.89 -2.61 12.19
C TYR A 306 -8.18 -1.64 13.14
N PHE A 307 -8.15 -0.38 12.76
CA PHE A 307 -7.60 0.72 13.54
C PHE A 307 -8.71 1.65 13.99
N GLU A 308 -9.01 1.63 15.28
CA GLU A 308 -10.06 2.46 15.87
C GLU A 308 -9.67 3.94 15.89
N ASP A 309 -10.69 4.80 15.92
CA ASP A 309 -10.59 6.25 16.09
C ASP A 309 -9.76 7.01 15.04
N VAL A 310 -9.50 6.39 13.88
CA VAL A 310 -8.88 7.04 12.71
C VAL A 310 -9.87 7.94 11.98
N PHE A 311 -11.10 7.47 11.80
CA PHE A 311 -12.19 8.22 11.15
C PHE A 311 -13.17 8.77 12.18
N LYS A 312 -13.71 9.96 11.92
CA LYS A 312 -14.73 10.60 12.77
C LYS A 312 -16.07 9.86 12.70
N ASP A 313 -16.48 9.53 11.49
CA ASP A 313 -17.72 8.80 11.23
C ASP A 313 -17.44 7.30 11.12
N LYS A 314 -18.30 6.49 11.74
CA LYS A 314 -18.26 5.01 11.60
C LYS A 314 -19.29 4.48 10.59
N LYS A 315 -20.29 5.30 10.24
CA LYS A 315 -21.40 4.88 9.36
C LYS A 315 -22.11 6.03 8.67
N ILE A 316 -22.40 5.87 7.38
CA ILE A 316 -23.22 6.79 6.57
C ILE A 316 -24.31 5.97 5.86
N LYS A 317 -25.52 6.51 5.68
CA LYS A 317 -26.61 5.80 4.99
C LYS A 317 -27.45 6.73 4.12
N GLU A 318 -27.68 6.34 2.88
CA GLU A 318 -28.62 6.97 1.97
C GLU A 318 -29.76 6.02 1.61
N VAL A 319 -30.98 6.56 1.52
CA VAL A 319 -32.20 5.80 1.23
C VAL A 319 -33.06 6.56 0.24
N THR A 320 -33.56 5.87 -0.78
CA THR A 320 -34.57 6.38 -1.71
C THR A 320 -35.80 5.48 -1.65
N GLN A 321 -36.96 6.07 -1.40
CA GLN A 321 -38.26 5.38 -1.40
C GLN A 321 -39.05 5.75 -2.65
N ALA A 322 -39.75 4.79 -3.25
CA ALA A 322 -40.62 5.04 -4.38
C ALA A 322 -41.85 5.88 -3.98
N GLN A 323 -42.31 6.73 -4.89
CA GLN A 323 -43.62 7.35 -4.76
C GLN A 323 -44.66 6.46 -5.45
N SER A 324 -45.72 6.10 -4.73
CA SER A 324 -46.87 5.40 -5.30
C SER A 324 -48.01 6.39 -5.47
N ASP A 325 -48.43 6.62 -6.71
CA ASP A 325 -49.53 7.54 -7.01
C ASP A 325 -50.70 6.81 -7.69
N MET A 326 -51.93 7.22 -7.36
CA MET A 326 -53.17 6.62 -7.85
C MET A 326 -53.76 7.50 -8.94
N PHE A 327 -53.32 7.33 -10.19
CA PHE A 327 -53.89 8.08 -11.30
C PHE A 327 -55.27 7.54 -11.71
N SER A 328 -56.32 8.33 -11.47
CA SER A 328 -57.55 8.24 -12.25
C SER A 328 -57.35 8.98 -13.58
N LYS A 329 -57.69 8.30 -14.66
CA LYS A 329 -57.36 8.64 -16.06
C LYS A 329 -57.81 10.05 -16.45
N THR A 330 -56.89 11.03 -16.44
CA THR A 330 -56.96 12.20 -17.33
C THR A 330 -55.54 12.48 -17.85
N GLY A 331 -55.41 12.58 -19.17
CA GLY A 331 -54.13 12.55 -19.88
C GLY A 331 -53.31 13.82 -19.73
N TYR A 332 -52.00 13.68 -19.62
CA TYR A 332 -50.99 14.03 -20.63
C TYR A 332 -49.64 13.42 -20.19
N SER A 333 -48.88 12.90 -21.14
CA SER A 333 -47.58 12.24 -20.93
C SER A 333 -46.46 13.26 -20.85
N THR A 334 -45.75 13.34 -19.72
CA THR A 334 -44.40 13.92 -19.69
C THR A 334 -43.39 12.77 -19.64
N LEU A 335 -43.09 12.23 -20.81
CA LEU A 335 -41.84 11.54 -21.12
C LEU A 335 -40.75 12.64 -21.21
N VAL A 336 -39.61 12.51 -20.52
CA VAL A 336 -38.24 12.24 -21.07
C VAL A 336 -37.28 13.30 -20.49
N MET A 337 -35.97 13.12 -20.25
CA MET A 337 -35.03 12.01 -20.12
C MET A 337 -33.78 12.55 -19.40
N VAL A 338 -32.96 11.62 -18.91
CA VAL A 338 -31.56 11.76 -18.48
C VAL A 338 -30.69 12.47 -19.53
N SER A 339 -29.71 13.28 -19.12
CA SER A 339 -28.47 13.51 -19.90
C SER A 339 -27.43 14.35 -19.14
N GLY A 340 -26.16 13.92 -19.14
CA GLY A 340 -25.03 14.84 -19.17
C GLY A 340 -23.87 14.55 -18.20
N GLU A 341 -22.77 14.04 -18.75
CA GLU A 341 -21.38 14.10 -18.26
C GLU A 341 -21.18 13.99 -16.73
N GLN A 342 -21.39 12.80 -16.17
CA GLN A 342 -21.09 12.57 -14.76
C GLN A 342 -19.58 12.60 -14.54
N LYS A 343 -19.07 13.76 -14.11
CA LYS A 343 -17.97 13.75 -13.14
C LYS A 343 -18.51 13.05 -11.89
N THR A 344 -17.87 11.97 -11.48
CA THR A 344 -18.15 11.35 -10.18
C THR A 344 -17.76 12.36 -9.12
N VAL A 345 -18.76 13.00 -8.50
CA VAL A 345 -18.57 13.87 -7.34
C VAL A 345 -18.87 13.01 -6.13
N ALA A 346 -17.92 12.92 -5.19
CA ALA A 346 -18.16 12.27 -3.92
C ALA A 346 -19.38 12.92 -3.24
N SER A 347 -20.37 12.10 -2.89
CA SER A 347 -21.54 12.56 -2.14
C SER A 347 -21.22 12.77 -0.66
N HIS A 348 -20.22 12.06 -0.14
CA HIS A 348 -19.77 12.10 1.25
C HIS A 348 -18.25 12.10 1.34
N PHE A 349 -17.73 12.76 2.37
CA PHE A 349 -16.31 12.75 2.72
C PHE A 349 -16.14 12.07 4.08
N ALA A 350 -15.34 11.00 4.12
CA ALA A 350 -14.95 10.35 5.35
C ALA A 350 -13.74 11.10 5.94
N GLU A 351 -14.00 11.97 6.91
CA GLU A 351 -12.95 12.74 7.58
C GLU A 351 -12.13 11.85 8.53
N CYS A 352 -10.82 11.80 8.32
CA CYS A 352 -9.86 11.12 9.18
C CYS A 352 -8.92 12.08 9.93
N ASP A 353 -8.37 11.60 11.04
CA ASP A 353 -7.24 12.20 11.72
C ASP A 353 -5.95 11.78 11.01
N GLN A 354 -5.27 12.75 10.37
CA GLN A 354 -4.05 12.53 9.59
C GLN A 354 -2.98 11.80 10.40
N GLN A 355 -2.74 12.23 11.65
CA GLN A 355 -1.68 11.66 12.48
C GLN A 355 -1.99 10.21 12.85
N LYS A 356 -3.24 9.91 13.22
CA LYS A 356 -3.66 8.54 13.53
C LYS A 356 -3.65 7.65 12.30
N TYR A 357 -4.07 8.16 11.14
CA TYR A 357 -4.03 7.42 9.88
C TYR A 357 -2.60 7.00 9.54
N VAL A 358 -1.68 7.98 9.52
CA VAL A 358 -0.25 7.75 9.25
C VAL A 358 0.34 6.80 10.28
N SER A 359 0.07 7.02 11.57
CA SER A 359 0.61 6.16 12.65
C SER A 359 0.12 4.72 12.53
N ALA A 360 -1.15 4.50 12.22
CA ALA A 360 -1.73 3.17 12.03
C ALA A 360 -1.13 2.46 10.82
N ALA A 361 -1.01 3.16 9.69
CA ALA A 361 -0.43 2.62 8.46
C ALA A 361 1.05 2.26 8.66
N SER A 362 1.86 3.20 9.14
CA SER A 362 3.30 3.00 9.35
C SER A 362 3.57 1.94 10.42
N GLY A 363 2.80 1.93 11.51
CA GLY A 363 2.91 0.91 12.56
C GLY A 363 2.62 -0.50 12.04
N ALA A 364 1.54 -0.65 11.27
CA ALA A 364 1.16 -1.92 10.63
C ALA A 364 2.24 -2.44 9.68
N ILE A 365 2.75 -1.57 8.80
CA ILE A 365 3.82 -1.89 7.85
C ILE A 365 5.08 -2.34 8.60
N ARG A 366 5.49 -1.57 9.60
CA ARG A 366 6.67 -1.86 10.41
C ARG A 366 6.56 -3.23 11.06
N ASP A 367 5.47 -3.53 11.76
CA ASP A 367 5.35 -4.80 12.48
C ASP A 367 5.40 -6.01 11.53
N MET A 368 4.78 -5.90 10.33
CA MET A 368 4.87 -6.93 9.30
C MET A 368 6.28 -7.07 8.73
N MET A 369 6.97 -5.95 8.49
CA MET A 369 8.35 -5.93 7.99
C MET A 369 9.33 -6.52 9.01
N ASP A 370 9.27 -6.08 10.26
CA ASP A 370 10.16 -6.54 11.33
C ASP A 370 9.99 -8.05 11.56
N THR A 371 8.74 -8.53 11.57
CA THR A 371 8.46 -9.97 11.66
C THR A 371 8.94 -10.72 10.43
N GLY A 372 8.73 -10.15 9.23
CA GLY A 372 9.13 -10.75 7.96
C GLY A 372 10.63 -10.89 7.81
N ILE A 373 11.37 -9.82 8.12
CA ILE A 373 12.83 -9.78 8.08
C ILE A 373 13.40 -10.68 9.18
N SER A 374 12.85 -10.66 10.40
CA SER A 374 13.29 -11.56 11.47
C SER A 374 13.12 -13.05 11.11
N ASN A 375 11.97 -13.42 10.54
CA ASN A 375 11.74 -14.78 10.04
C ASN A 375 12.72 -15.12 8.90
N PHE A 376 12.91 -14.21 7.96
CA PHE A 376 13.87 -14.40 6.85
C PHE A 376 15.29 -14.62 7.37
N VAL A 377 15.79 -13.72 8.21
CA VAL A 377 17.15 -13.76 8.76
C VAL A 377 17.38 -15.04 9.54
N SER A 378 16.47 -15.40 10.46
CA SER A 378 16.60 -16.64 11.24
C SER A 378 16.69 -17.88 10.34
N MET A 379 15.89 -17.95 9.28
CA MET A 379 15.95 -19.06 8.32
C MET A 379 17.24 -19.11 7.49
N THR A 380 17.93 -17.98 7.31
CA THR A 380 19.21 -17.93 6.56
C THR A 380 20.43 -18.25 7.42
N GLN A 381 20.29 -18.24 8.76
CA GLN A 381 21.36 -18.58 9.70
C GLN A 381 21.45 -20.10 9.97
N ASP A 382 20.36 -20.85 9.73
CA ASP A 382 20.23 -22.31 9.94
C ASP A 382 20.62 -23.19 8.73
#